data_AF-A0A966VCU0-F1
#
_entry.id   AF-A0A966VCU0-F1
#
_cell.length_a   1.000
_cell.length_b   1.000
_cell.length_c   1.000
_cell.angle_alpha   90.00
_cell.angle_beta   90.00
_cell.angle_gamma   90.00
#
_symmetry.space_group_name_H-M   'P 1'
#
loop_
_entity.id
_entity.type
_entity.pdbx_description
1 polymer ?
#
loop_
_entity_poly.entity_id
_entity_poly.type
_entity_poly.pdbx_seq_one_letter_code
_entity_poly.pdbx_strand_id
1 'polypeptide(L)'
;MDDSRDDVPKEDTMATPTEVNDLMYDWINILKCKSEGVYAYKRYLNDAKAERSKCCTELLNRLIEEDSKQIQEVKRHVLGLLEKDAKERGYSAA
;
A
#
# COMPACT_ATOMS: atom_id res chain seq x y z
N MET A 1 -15.46 11.38 -57.72
CA MET A 1 -15.47 12.41 -56.67
C MET A 1 -16.75 12.19 -55.89
N ASP A 2 -16.66 11.32 -54.89
CA ASP A 2 -17.64 11.20 -53.81
C ASP A 2 -16.78 10.91 -52.58
N ASP A 3 -16.57 11.97 -51.80
CA ASP A 3 -15.74 12.05 -50.60
C ASP A 3 -16.66 11.77 -49.41
N SER A 4 -16.96 10.49 -49.18
CA SER A 4 -17.67 10.05 -47.98
C SER A 4 -16.65 9.54 -46.97
N ARG A 5 -16.11 10.51 -46.22
CA ARG A 5 -15.33 10.28 -45.01
C ARG A 5 -16.23 9.84 -43.86
N ASP A 6 -15.58 9.14 -42.95
CA ASP A 6 -15.94 9.00 -41.54
C ASP A 6 -17.06 8.03 -41.20
N ASP A 7 -16.73 6.74 -41.30
CA ASP A 7 -17.21 5.76 -40.31
C ASP A 7 -15.99 5.06 -39.70
N VAL A 8 -15.25 5.83 -38.89
CA VAL A 8 -14.30 5.25 -37.93
C VAL A 8 -15.14 4.70 -36.79
N PRO A 9 -15.12 3.38 -36.53
CA PRO A 9 -15.78 2.82 -35.35
C PRO A 9 -15.21 3.53 -34.12
N LYS A 10 -16.08 4.23 -33.39
CA LYS A 10 -15.74 4.79 -32.08
C LYS A 10 -15.19 3.65 -31.26
N GLU A 11 -13.90 3.69 -30.95
CA GLU A 11 -13.26 2.73 -30.05
C GLU A 11 -14.13 2.65 -28.80
N ASP A 12 -14.82 1.53 -28.66
CA ASP A 12 -15.55 1.16 -27.47
C ASP A 12 -14.56 1.27 -26.33
N THR A 13 -14.76 2.33 -25.54
CA THR A 13 -14.21 2.59 -24.21
C THR A 13 -13.53 1.33 -23.68
N MET A 14 -12.21 1.24 -23.85
CA MET A 14 -11.40 0.23 -23.18
C MET A 14 -11.73 0.38 -21.70
N ALA A 15 -12.47 -0.57 -21.16
CA ALA A 15 -12.75 -0.64 -19.73
C ALA A 15 -11.40 -0.56 -19.02
N THR A 16 -11.15 0.55 -18.35
CA THR A 16 -9.88 0.83 -17.70
C THR A 16 -9.66 -0.21 -16.60
N PRO A 17 -8.41 -0.65 -16.39
CA PRO A 17 -8.11 -1.61 -15.31
C PRO A 17 -8.53 -0.93 -14.01
N THR A 18 -9.44 -1.57 -13.28
CA THR A 18 -10.03 -1.13 -11.99
C THR A 18 -9.13 -0.15 -11.25
N GLU A 19 -9.35 1.15 -11.47
CA GLU A 19 -8.52 2.17 -10.84
C GLU A 19 -8.80 2.11 -9.34
N VAL A 20 -7.79 1.67 -8.61
CA VAL A 20 -7.71 1.88 -7.17
C VAL A 20 -7.67 3.40 -7.00
N ASN A 21 -8.63 3.96 -6.26
CA ASN A 21 -8.69 5.40 -6.01
C ASN A 21 -7.34 5.87 -5.44
N ASP A 22 -6.85 7.05 -5.86
CA ASP A 22 -5.62 7.67 -5.36
C ASP A 22 -5.47 7.59 -3.84
N LEU A 23 -6.56 7.82 -3.10
CA LEU A 23 -6.56 7.73 -1.64
C LEU A 23 -6.26 6.31 -1.13
N MET A 24 -6.75 5.28 -1.82
CA MET A 24 -6.47 3.89 -1.46
C MET A 24 -5.02 3.53 -1.77
N TYR A 25 -4.46 4.02 -2.88
CA TYR A 25 -3.03 3.90 -3.16
C TYR A 25 -2.17 4.57 -2.10
N ASP A 26 -2.55 5.77 -1.65
CA ASP A 26 -1.84 6.49 -0.58
C ASP A 26 -1.77 5.65 0.71
N TRP A 27 -2.88 5.03 1.11
CA TRP A 27 -2.91 4.16 2.29
C TRP A 27 -2.05 2.90 2.14
N ILE A 28 -2.05 2.28 0.96
CA ILE A 28 -1.16 1.15 0.65
C ILE A 28 0.31 1.60 0.72
N ASN A 29 0.62 2.79 0.22
CA ASN A 29 1.97 3.34 0.27
C ASN A 29 2.42 3.64 1.71
N ILE A 30 1.54 4.20 2.55
CA ILE A 30 1.82 4.39 4.00
C ILE A 30 2.15 3.05 4.67
N LEU A 31 1.36 2.01 4.39
CA LEU A 31 1.60 0.67 4.93
C LEU A 31 2.96 0.12 4.49
N LYS A 32 3.29 0.27 3.20
CA LYS A 32 4.56 -0.15 2.62
C LYS A 32 5.73 0.56 3.28
N CYS A 33 5.72 1.89 3.33
CA CYS A 33 6.82 2.69 3.90
C CYS A 33 7.07 2.34 5.37
N LYS A 34 6.03 2.16 6.18
CA LYS A 34 6.18 1.73 7.58
C LYS A 34 6.79 0.33 7.69
N SER A 35 6.35 -0.60 6.84
CA SER A 35 6.88 -1.96 6.81
C SER A 35 8.36 -2.00 6.42
N GLU A 36 8.76 -1.17 5.46
CA GLU A 36 10.16 -0.99 5.06
C GLU A 36 11.00 -0.37 6.20
N GLY A 37 10.44 0.60 6.95
CA GLY A 37 11.06 1.16 8.15
C GLY A 37 11.37 0.11 9.20
N VAL A 38 10.38 -0.72 9.58
CA VAL A 38 10.58 -1.83 10.54
C VAL A 38 11.61 -2.83 10.04
N TYR A 39 11.61 -3.15 8.75
CA TYR A 39 12.62 -4.02 8.16
C TYR A 39 14.04 -3.42 8.28
N ALA A 40 14.19 -2.13 7.99
CA ALA A 40 15.46 -1.42 8.13
C ALA A 40 15.95 -1.41 9.59
N TYR A 41 15.07 -1.11 10.56
CA TYR A 41 15.46 -1.14 11.98
C TYR A 41 15.95 -2.51 12.41
N LYS A 42 15.28 -3.59 11.98
CA LYS A 42 15.70 -4.97 12.29
C LYS A 42 17.07 -5.30 11.70
N ARG A 43 17.37 -4.80 10.51
CA ARG A 43 18.69 -4.96 9.89
C ARG A 43 19.77 -4.24 10.71
N TYR A 44 19.57 -2.97 11.04
CA TYR A 44 20.54 -2.17 11.80
C TYR A 44 20.65 -2.58 13.27
N LEU A 45 19.64 -3.25 13.82
CA LEU A 45 19.71 -3.82 15.16
C LEU A 45 20.83 -4.85 15.28
N ASN A 46 21.15 -5.58 14.20
CA ASN A 46 22.26 -6.53 14.21
C ASN A 46 23.61 -5.80 14.29
N ASP A 47 23.76 -4.70 13.54
CA ASP A 47 24.97 -3.87 13.56
C ASP A 47 25.16 -3.21 14.93
N ALA A 48 24.08 -2.65 15.50
CA ALA A 48 24.09 -2.07 16.85
C ALA A 48 24.48 -3.08 17.94
N LYS A 49 24.04 -4.34 17.81
CA LYS A 49 24.45 -5.44 18.70
C LYS A 49 25.92 -5.80 18.52
N ALA A 50 26.42 -5.87 17.28
CA ALA A 50 27.81 -6.16 16.98
C ALA A 50 28.75 -5.11 17.58
N GLU A 51 28.35 -3.83 17.52
CA GLU A 51 29.07 -2.71 18.14
C GLU A 51 28.85 -2.58 19.66
N ARG A 52 28.03 -3.45 20.25
CA ARG A 52 27.63 -3.39 21.68
C ARG A 52 27.03 -2.04 22.09
N SER A 53 26.40 -1.33 21.14
CA SER A 53 25.76 -0.04 21.40
C SER A 53 24.40 -0.25 22.06
N LYS A 54 24.35 -0.15 23.38
CA LYS A 54 23.12 -0.29 24.17
C LYS A 54 22.08 0.78 23.81
N CYS A 55 22.51 2.04 23.66
CA CYS A 55 21.62 3.15 23.31
C CYS A 55 20.93 2.92 21.95
N CYS A 56 21.68 2.52 20.91
CA CYS A 56 21.11 2.22 19.60
C CYS A 56 20.17 1.02 19.64
N THR A 57 20.55 -0.05 20.37
CA THR A 57 19.74 -1.25 20.52
C THR A 57 18.40 -0.95 21.19
N GLU A 58 18.39 -0.14 22.25
CA GLU A 58 17.16 0.25 22.96
C GLU A 58 16.26 1.13 22.09
N LEU A 59 16.82 2.11 21.39
CA LEU A 59 16.06 2.97 20.49
C LEU A 59 15.43 2.16 19.35
N LEU A 60 16.22 1.32 18.67
CA LEU A 60 15.73 0.50 17.55
C LEU A 60 14.64 -0.47 17.99
N ASN A 61 14.76 -1.10 19.16
CA ASN A 61 13.70 -1.97 19.69
C ASN A 61 12.40 -1.19 19.93
N ARG A 62 12.48 0.03 20.49
CA ARG A 62 11.30 0.87 20.71
C ARG A 62 10.64 1.27 19.38
N LEU A 63 11.43 1.70 18.40
CA LEU A 63 10.93 2.07 17.08
C LEU A 63 10.25 0.88 16.36
N ILE A 64 10.83 -0.32 16.48
CA ILE A 64 10.21 -1.54 15.95
C ILE A 64 8.84 -1.78 16.61
N GLU A 65 8.74 -1.63 17.93
CA GLU A 65 7.47 -1.82 18.65
C GLU A 65 6.41 -0.79 18.22
N GLU A 66 6.78 0.49 18.19
CA GLU A 66 5.89 1.59 17.84
C GLU A 66 5.39 1.48 16.39
N ASP A 67 6.29 1.32 15.42
CA ASP A 67 5.90 1.18 14.02
C ASP A 67 5.15 -0.13 13.77
N SER A 68 5.43 -1.21 14.50
CA SER A 68 4.64 -2.45 14.39
C SER A 68 3.19 -2.25 14.84
N LYS A 69 2.93 -1.47 15.91
CA LYS A 69 1.57 -1.12 16.34
C LYS A 69 0.85 -0.31 15.26
N GLN A 70 1.54 0.68 14.70
CA GLN A 70 0.98 1.52 13.64
C GLN A 70 0.73 0.74 12.34
N ILE A 71 1.61 -0.19 11.96
CA ILE A 71 1.38 -1.10 10.82
C ILE A 71 0.09 -1.90 11.01
N GLN A 72 -0.16 -2.43 12.21
CA GLN A 72 -1.40 -3.18 12.47
C GLN A 72 -2.64 -2.30 12.34
N GLU A 73 -2.57 -1.05 12.78
CA GLU A 73 -3.65 -0.07 12.63
C GLU A 73 -3.90 0.28 11.16
N VAL A 74 -2.86 0.67 10.43
CA VAL A 74 -2.94 1.00 9.00
C VAL A 74 -3.42 -0.20 8.19
N LYS A 75 -2.92 -1.41 8.50
CA LYS A 75 -3.34 -2.64 7.83
C LYS A 75 -4.84 -2.89 8.01
N ARG A 76 -5.37 -2.74 9.23
CA ARG A 76 -6.82 -2.88 9.46
C ARG A 76 -7.61 -1.87 8.65
N HIS A 77 -7.13 -0.63 8.57
CA HIS A 77 -7.79 0.41 7.77
C HIS A 77 -7.80 0.07 6.28
N VAL A 78 -6.66 -0.30 5.71
CA VAL A 78 -6.53 -0.72 4.29
C VAL A 78 -7.46 -1.89 3.97
N LEU A 79 -7.52 -2.91 4.83
CA LEU A 79 -8.41 -4.04 4.62
C LEU A 79 -9.88 -3.62 4.62
N GLY A 80 -10.28 -2.70 5.51
CA GLY A 80 -11.63 -2.16 5.53
C GLY A 80 -11.97 -1.34 4.27
N LEU A 81 -11.01 -0.58 3.73
CA LEU A 81 -11.19 0.14 2.46
C LEU A 81 -11.38 -0.84 1.29
N LEU A 82 -10.59 -1.91 1.23
CA LEU A 82 -10.69 -2.93 0.19
C LEU A 82 -12.00 -3.71 0.26
N GLU A 83 -12.44 -4.09 1.46
CA GLU A 83 -13.72 -4.76 1.66
C GLU A 83 -14.90 -3.87 1.24
N LYS A 84 -14.85 -2.58 1.60
CA LYS A 84 -15.86 -1.60 1.20
C LYS A 84 -15.91 -1.43 -0.32
N ASP A 85 -14.76 -1.26 -0.97
CA ASP A 85 -14.67 -1.13 -2.43
C ASP A 85 -15.17 -2.40 -3.14
N ALA A 86 -14.79 -3.59 -2.66
CA ALA A 86 -15.29 -4.86 -3.19
C ALA A 86 -16.82 -4.96 -3.11
N LYS A 87 -17.40 -4.60 -1.96
CA LYS A 87 -18.85 -4.59 -1.76
C LYS A 87 -19.56 -3.60 -2.67
N GLU A 88 -19.01 -2.40 -2.84
CA GLU A 88 -19.56 -1.36 -3.72
C GLU A 88 -19.51 -1.76 -5.20
N ARG A 89 -18.49 -2.53 -5.59
CA ARG A 89 -18.34 -3.10 -6.94
C ARG A 89 -19.14 -4.39 -7.17
N GLY A 90 -19.89 -4.86 -6.18
CA GLY A 90 -20.71 -6.08 -6.28
C GLY A 90 -19.91 -7.40 -6.23
N TYR A 91 -18.63 -7.35 -5.83
CA TYR A 91 -17.87 -8.55 -5.50
C TYR A 91 -18.32 -9.06 -4.13
N SER A 92 -19.29 -9.97 -4.11
CA SER A 92 -19.62 -10.73 -2.91
C SER A 92 -18.61 -11.86 -2.75
N ALA A 93 -17.95 -11.94 -1.60
CA ALA A 93 -17.38 -13.21 -1.15
C ALA A 93 -18.57 -14.14 -0.89
N ALA A 94 -18.70 -15.18 -1.71
CA ALA A 94 -19.60 -16.30 -1.48
C ALA A 94 -19.09 -17.16 -0.31
#